data_AF-A0A143G588-F1
#
_entry.id   AF-A0A143G588-F1
#
_cell.length_a   1.000
_cell.length_b   1.000
_cell.length_c   1.000
_cell.angle_alpha   90.00
_cell.angle_beta   90.00
_cell.angle_gamma   90.00
#
_symmetry.space_group_name_H-M   'P 1'
#
loop_
_entity.id
_entity.type
_entity.pdbx_description
1 polymer ?
#
loop_
_entity_poly.entity_id
_entity_poly.type
_entity_poly.pdbx_seq_one_letter_code
_entity_poly.pdbx_strand_id
1 'polypeptide(L)'
;MDKISYDDLRLGVLDDFYQEMLNHGHQCNIQYETVLGHLIYEYEEGFSNIEIIIIEFVIYVIAGKFVSEKVSDKLRGDLADKLNKVEFKLLLQLLDFDEKTNFLHDLFLLKFIDEETRAKLTKI
;
A
#
# COMPACT_ATOMS: atom_id res chain seq x y z
N MET A 1 7.21 -16.87 12.79
CA MET A 1 6.72 -16.01 11.70
C MET A 1 5.92 -14.95 12.41
N ASP A 2 6.45 -13.73 12.49
CA ASP A 2 5.75 -12.65 13.17
C ASP A 2 4.44 -12.35 12.43
N LYS A 3 3.41 -12.01 13.21
CA LYS A 3 2.09 -11.73 12.68
C LYS A 3 2.17 -10.42 11.89
N ILE A 4 1.73 -10.42 10.63
CA ILE A 4 1.67 -9.21 9.80
C ILE A 4 0.60 -8.30 10.40
N SER A 5 0.92 -7.02 10.57
CA SER A 5 -0.03 -5.98 10.97
C SER A 5 -0.22 -4.97 9.84
N TYR A 6 -1.48 -4.74 9.48
CA TYR A 6 -1.86 -3.72 8.51
C TYR A 6 -1.58 -2.32 9.05
N ASP A 7 -1.94 -2.06 10.31
CA ASP A 7 -1.78 -0.74 10.90
C ASP A 7 -0.30 -0.39 11.11
N ASP A 8 0.53 -1.33 11.56
CA ASP A 8 1.96 -1.09 11.76
C ASP A 8 2.67 -0.82 10.42
N LEU A 9 2.40 -1.62 9.39
CA LEU A 9 2.96 -1.38 8.04
C LEU A 9 2.49 -0.04 7.47
N ARG A 10 1.20 0.29 7.64
CA ARG A 10 0.66 1.57 7.18
C ARG A 10 1.33 2.75 7.88
N LEU A 11 1.50 2.69 9.20
CA LEU A 11 2.14 3.75 9.97
C LEU A 11 3.63 3.86 9.63
N GLY A 12 4.33 2.74 9.42
CA GLY A 12 5.72 2.72 8.98
C GLY A 12 5.92 3.43 7.64
N VAL A 13 5.14 3.08 6.62
CA VAL A 13 5.21 3.73 5.29
C VAL A 13 4.90 5.23 5.38
N LEU A 14 3.95 5.63 6.24
CA LEU A 14 3.63 7.04 6.44
C LEU A 14 4.74 7.81 7.16
N ASP A 15 5.39 7.22 8.15
CA ASP A 15 6.51 7.84 8.86
C ASP A 15 7.71 7.98 7.92
N ASP A 16 8.08 6.93 7.19
CA ASP A 16 9.18 6.95 6.22
C ASP A 16 8.94 8.02 5.14
N PHE A 17 7.72 8.07 4.59
CA PHE A 17 7.34 9.11 3.64
C PHE A 17 7.50 10.52 4.25
N TYR A 18 7.12 10.71 5.51
CA TYR A 18 7.26 11.99 6.18
C TYR A 18 8.73 12.34 6.46
N GLN A 19 9.56 11.38 6.86
CA GLN A 19 11.00 11.57 7.04
C GLN A 19 11.66 11.95 5.72
N GLU A 20 11.34 11.26 4.62
CA GLU A 20 11.85 11.58 3.30
C GLU A 20 11.43 12.99 2.87
N MET A 21 10.18 13.38 3.11
CA MET A 21 9.72 14.76 2.90
C MET A 21 10.47 15.78 3.77
N LEU A 22 10.86 15.45 5.00
CA LEU A 22 11.65 16.35 5.84
C LEU A 22 13.09 16.48 5.36
N ASN A 23 13.72 15.34 5.04
CA ASN A 23 15.12 15.21 4.62
C ASN A 23 15.36 15.87 3.26
N HIS A 24 14.43 15.66 2.33
CA HIS A 24 14.55 16.08 0.94
C HIS A 24 13.68 17.31 0.62
N GLY A 25 12.52 17.48 1.25
CA GLY A 25 11.61 18.59 0.96
C GLY A 25 12.10 19.98 1.39
N HIS A 26 13.04 20.08 2.34
CA HIS A 26 13.69 21.35 2.70
C HIS A 26 14.76 21.80 1.69
N GLN A 27 15.30 20.87 0.89
CA GLN A 27 16.26 21.18 -0.15
C GLN A 27 15.52 21.46 -1.46
N CYS A 28 14.96 22.68 -1.55
CA CYS A 28 14.42 23.35 -2.74
C CYS A 28 13.98 22.46 -3.93
N ASN A 29 12.67 22.44 -4.20
CA ASN A 29 12.07 22.07 -5.48
C ASN A 29 12.05 20.57 -5.84
N ILE A 30 12.27 19.67 -4.89
CA ILE A 30 12.09 18.24 -5.14
C ILE A 30 10.60 17.97 -5.43
N GLN A 31 10.34 17.42 -6.61
CA GLN A 31 9.00 17.03 -7.03
C GLN A 31 8.56 15.83 -6.19
N TYR A 32 7.29 15.80 -5.78
CA TYR A 32 6.72 14.72 -4.97
C TYR A 32 6.97 13.32 -5.57
N GLU A 33 7.02 13.23 -6.89
CA GLU A 33 7.37 12.01 -7.62
C GLU A 33 8.79 11.49 -7.32
N THR A 34 9.75 12.37 -7.01
CA THR A 34 11.11 11.99 -6.60
C THR A 34 11.09 11.36 -5.21
N VAL A 35 10.40 11.98 -4.24
CA VAL A 35 10.26 11.44 -2.87
C VAL A 35 9.61 10.07 -2.89
N LEU A 36 8.53 9.91 -3.66
CA LEU A 36 7.90 8.60 -3.84
C LEU A 36 8.83 7.58 -4.51
N GLY A 37 9.66 8.00 -5.46
CA GLY A 37 10.63 7.13 -6.09
C GLY A 37 11.65 6.58 -5.11
N HIS A 38 12.14 7.41 -4.18
CA HIS A 38 13.02 7.00 -3.09
C HIS A 38 12.31 6.02 -2.14
N LEU A 39 11.09 6.37 -1.72
CA LEU A 39 10.28 5.49 -0.86
C LEU A 39 10.07 4.11 -1.50
N ILE A 40 9.65 4.06 -2.77
CA ILE A 40 9.43 2.79 -3.48
C ILE A 40 10.73 1.96 -3.51
N TYR A 41 11.88 2.58 -3.77
CA TYR A 41 13.16 1.90 -3.83
C TYR A 41 13.56 1.29 -2.47
N GLU A 42 13.33 1.99 -1.36
CA GLU A 42 13.61 1.46 -0.02
C GLU A 42 12.78 0.20 0.30
N TYR A 43 11.55 0.14 -0.21
CA TYR A 43 10.65 -0.98 0.01
C TYR A 43 10.85 -2.15 -0.97
N GLU A 44 11.61 -1.97 -2.06
CA GLU A 44 12.00 -3.08 -2.96
C GLU A 44 12.97 -4.06 -2.28
N GLU A 45 13.72 -3.62 -1.27
CA GLU A 45 14.70 -4.44 -0.55
C GLU A 45 14.34 -4.53 0.95
N GLY A 46 13.71 -5.63 1.38
CA GLY A 46 13.55 -5.92 2.82
C GLY A 46 12.23 -6.54 3.25
N PHE A 47 11.21 -6.52 2.38
CA PHE A 47 9.87 -7.03 2.70
C PHE A 47 9.51 -8.27 1.88
N SER A 48 8.64 -9.11 2.44
CA SER A 48 8.11 -10.27 1.72
C SER A 48 7.12 -9.83 0.63
N ASN A 49 6.92 -10.69 -0.38
CA ASN A 49 5.89 -10.51 -1.41
C ASN A 49 4.45 -10.41 -0.86
N ILE A 50 4.24 -10.74 0.41
CA ILE A 50 2.96 -10.63 1.10
C ILE A 50 2.80 -9.23 1.70
N GLU A 51 3.82 -8.74 2.43
CA GLU A 51 3.83 -7.41 3.05
C GLU A 51 3.84 -6.29 2.01
N ILE A 52 4.52 -6.51 0.88
CA ILE A 52 4.62 -5.51 -0.20
C ILE A 52 3.25 -5.09 -0.74
N ILE A 53 2.23 -5.94 -0.61
CA ILE A 53 0.85 -5.62 -1.05
C ILE A 53 0.27 -4.48 -0.20
N ILE A 54 0.47 -4.51 1.12
CA ILE A 54 0.03 -3.43 2.01
C ILE A 54 0.84 -2.17 1.74
N ILE A 55 2.16 -2.31 1.62
CA ILE A 55 3.06 -1.19 1.39
C ILE A 55 2.69 -0.45 0.11
N GLU A 56 2.53 -1.16 -1.00
CA GLU A 56 2.15 -0.56 -2.28
C GLU A 56 0.75 0.04 -2.28
N PHE A 57 -0.18 -0.56 -1.53
CA PHE A 57 -1.49 0.04 -1.30
C PHE A 57 -1.36 1.40 -0.61
N VAL A 58 -0.55 1.49 0.44
CA VAL A 58 -0.34 2.74 1.18
C VAL A 58 0.41 3.76 0.32
N ILE A 59 1.43 3.35 -0.44
CA ILE A 59 2.12 4.21 -1.42
C ILE A 59 1.13 4.73 -2.46
N TYR A 60 0.24 3.89 -2.99
CA TYR A 60 -0.81 4.32 -3.94
C TYR A 60 -1.72 5.40 -3.33
N VAL A 61 -2.15 5.20 -2.08
CA VAL A 61 -2.97 6.18 -1.34
C VAL A 61 -2.24 7.51 -1.18
N ILE A 62 -0.97 7.47 -0.77
CA ILE A 62 -0.12 8.65 -0.58
C ILE A 62 0.15 9.35 -1.92
N ALA A 63 0.41 8.59 -2.99
CA ALA A 63 0.69 9.12 -4.31
C ALA A 63 -0.48 9.95 -4.85
N GLY A 64 -1.70 9.44 -4.68
CA GLY A 64 -2.97 10.17 -4.79
C GLY A 64 -2.95 11.36 -5.74
N LYS A 65 -3.18 12.57 -5.20
CA LYS A 65 -3.26 13.83 -5.98
C LYS A 65 -1.90 14.48 -6.29
N PHE A 66 -0.81 13.87 -5.84
CA PHE A 66 0.51 14.49 -5.88
C PHE A 66 1.36 14.00 -7.04
N VAL A 67 0.93 12.93 -7.71
CA VAL A 67 1.57 12.39 -8.91
C VAL A 67 0.72 12.63 -10.15
N SER A 68 1.36 12.53 -11.32
CA SER A 68 0.64 12.54 -12.59
C SER A 68 -0.35 11.36 -12.70
N GLU A 69 -1.46 11.57 -13.43
CA GLU A 69 -2.48 10.53 -13.69
C GLU A 69 -1.86 9.24 -14.25
N LYS A 70 -0.88 9.37 -15.16
CA LYS A 70 -0.13 8.25 -15.72
C LYS A 70 0.57 7.40 -14.65
N VAL A 71 1.18 8.04 -13.64
CA VAL A 71 1.87 7.33 -12.55
C VAL A 71 0.84 6.69 -11.62
N SER A 72 -0.22 7.42 -11.28
CA SER A 72 -1.34 6.88 -10.48
C SER A 72 -1.98 5.65 -11.13
N ASP A 73 -2.25 5.68 -12.43
CA ASP A 73 -2.83 4.56 -13.17
C ASP A 73 -1.90 3.35 -13.21
N LYS A 74 -0.58 3.59 -13.36
CA LYS A 74 0.42 2.53 -13.28
C LYS A 74 0.40 1.85 -11.91
N LEU A 75 0.50 2.63 -10.82
CA LEU A 75 0.46 2.11 -9.45
C LEU A 75 -0.83 1.33 -9.19
N ARG A 76 -1.97 1.84 -9.67
CA ARG A 76 -3.26 1.16 -9.57
C ARG A 76 -3.26 -0.18 -10.31
N GLY A 77 -2.72 -0.22 -11.53
CA GLY A 77 -2.61 -1.44 -12.32
C GLY A 77 -1.71 -2.48 -11.65
N ASP A 78 -0.52 -2.08 -11.22
CA ASP A 78 0.45 -2.95 -10.55
C ASP A 78 -0.14 -3.56 -9.26
N LEU A 79 -0.88 -2.76 -8.47
CA LEU A 79 -1.56 -3.24 -7.28
C LEU A 79 -2.73 -4.17 -7.61
N ALA A 80 -3.55 -3.82 -8.60
CA ALA A 80 -4.69 -4.66 -9.02
C ALA A 80 -4.22 -6.05 -9.47
N ASP A 81 -3.08 -6.13 -10.16
CA ASP A 81 -2.47 -7.41 -10.54
C ASP A 81 -2.07 -8.24 -9.31
N LYS A 82 -1.54 -7.62 -8.26
CA LYS A 82 -1.16 -8.30 -7.01
C LYS A 82 -2.35 -8.78 -6.19
N LEU A 83 -3.44 -8.03 -6.16
CA LEU A 83 -4.69 -8.45 -5.49
C LEU A 83 -5.31 -9.71 -6.10
N ASN A 84 -4.93 -10.06 -7.33
CA ASN A 84 -5.37 -11.29 -7.99
C ASN A 84 -4.45 -12.50 -7.75
N LYS A 85 -3.34 -12.34 -7.02
CA LYS A 85 -2.35 -13.42 -6.81
C LYS A 85 -2.60 -14.22 -5.53
N VAL A 86 -1.87 -15.33 -5.38
CA VAL A 86 -1.97 -16.23 -4.22
C VAL A 86 -1.50 -15.52 -2.95
N GLU A 87 -0.50 -14.66 -3.07
CA GLU A 87 0.09 -13.86 -2.00
C GLU A 87 -0.95 -12.98 -1.31
N PHE A 88 -1.90 -12.42 -2.05
CA PHE A 88 -3.00 -11.66 -1.46
C PHE A 88 -3.91 -12.53 -0.59
N LYS A 89 -4.21 -13.76 -1.02
CA LYS A 89 -5.01 -14.69 -0.18
C LYS A 89 -4.26 -15.08 1.08
N LEU A 90 -2.94 -15.30 0.97
CA LEU A 90 -2.09 -15.60 2.12
C LEU A 90 -2.03 -14.40 3.08
N LEU A 91 -1.93 -13.17 2.56
CA LEU A 91 -2.00 -11.95 3.37
C LEU A 91 -3.28 -11.93 4.21
N LEU A 92 -4.44 -12.14 3.59
CA LEU A 92 -5.73 -12.12 4.29
C LEU A 92 -5.83 -13.20 5.38
N GLN A 93 -5.11 -14.31 5.25
CA GLN A 93 -5.05 -15.37 6.26
C GLN A 93 -4.10 -15.05 7.42
N LEU A 94 -3.12 -14.17 7.20
CA LEU A 94 -2.12 -13.77 8.18
C LEU A 94 -2.56 -12.57 9.03
N LEU A 95 -3.37 -11.68 8.45
CA LEU A 95 -3.99 -10.57 9.18
C LEU A 95 -5.01 -11.10 10.19
N ASP A 96 -5.13 -10.43 11.35
CA ASP A 96 -6.28 -10.69 12.21
C ASP A 96 -7.58 -10.17 11.60
N PHE A 97 -8.69 -10.55 12.23
CA PHE A 97 -10.01 -10.25 11.72
C PHE A 97 -10.27 -8.74 11.60
N ASP A 98 -9.83 -7.94 12.57
CA ASP A 98 -10.10 -6.51 12.60
C ASP A 98 -9.25 -5.79 11.54
N GLU A 99 -7.95 -6.12 11.45
CA GLU A 99 -7.04 -5.59 10.44
C GLU A 99 -7.43 -6.00 9.03
N LYS A 100 -7.82 -7.26 8.83
CA LYS A 100 -8.36 -7.75 7.56
C LYS A 100 -9.59 -6.96 7.16
N THR A 101 -10.51 -6.73 8.09
CA THR A 101 -11.74 -5.99 7.83
C THR A 101 -11.45 -4.53 7.45
N ASN A 102 -10.52 -3.89 8.15
CA ASN A 102 -10.08 -2.52 7.86
C ASN A 102 -9.42 -2.44 6.48
N PHE A 103 -8.47 -3.33 6.18
CA PHE A 103 -7.79 -3.35 4.89
C PHE A 103 -8.76 -3.58 3.72
N LEU A 104 -9.68 -4.55 3.86
CA LEU A 104 -10.72 -4.81 2.86
C LEU A 104 -11.70 -3.63 2.71
N HIS A 105 -11.99 -2.91 3.80
CA HIS A 105 -12.79 -1.69 3.74
C HIS A 105 -12.09 -0.59 2.94
N ASP A 106 -10.79 -0.40 3.16
CA ASP A 106 -10.00 0.61 2.45
C ASP A 106 -9.88 0.28 0.94
N LEU A 107 -9.68 -0.99 0.58
CA LEU A 107 -9.72 -1.46 -0.81
C LEU A 107 -11.09 -1.18 -1.47
N PHE A 108 -12.18 -1.35 -0.74
CA PHE A 108 -13.52 -1.03 -1.21
C PHE A 108 -13.71 0.48 -1.42
N LEU A 109 -13.29 1.32 -0.48
CA LEU A 109 -13.38 2.78 -0.60
C LEU A 109 -12.64 3.30 -1.84
N LEU A 110 -11.49 2.70 -2.16
CA LEU A 110 -10.70 3.02 -3.35
C LEU A 110 -11.11 2.24 -4.61
N LYS A 111 -12.23 1.52 -4.56
CA LYS A 111 -12.84 0.79 -5.68
C LYS A 111 -11.92 -0.26 -6.30
N PHE A 112 -11.04 -0.88 -5.52
CA PHE A 112 -10.29 -2.07 -5.96
C PHE A 112 -11.16 -3.32 -5.93
N ILE A 113 -12.14 -3.36 -5.03
CA ILE A 113 -13.10 -4.45 -4.90
C ILE A 113 -14.51 -3.87 -4.74
N ASP A 114 -15.51 -4.65 -5.12
CA ASP A 114 -16.92 -4.35 -4.85
C ASP A 114 -17.37 -4.90 -3.48
N GLU A 115 -18.60 -4.53 -3.10
CA GLU A 115 -19.21 -4.93 -1.82
C GLU A 115 -19.33 -6.46 -1.68
N GLU A 116 -19.69 -7.15 -2.77
CA GLU A 116 -19.86 -8.61 -2.78
C GLU A 116 -18.52 -9.32 -2.53
N THR A 117 -17.48 -8.86 -3.23
CA THR A 117 -16.10 -9.35 -3.10
C THR A 117 -15.59 -9.10 -1.69
N ARG A 118 -15.80 -7.89 -1.14
CA ARG A 118 -15.44 -7.57 0.25
C ARG A 118 -16.08 -8.53 1.25
N ALA A 119 -17.40 -8.74 1.13
CA ALA A 119 -18.15 -9.63 2.02
C ALA A 119 -17.69 -11.09 1.90
N LYS A 120 -17.28 -11.53 0.71
CA LYS A 120 -16.71 -12.86 0.47
C LYS A 120 -15.33 -13.01 1.11
N LEU A 121 -14.43 -12.06 0.90
CA LEU A 121 -13.05 -12.09 1.39
C LEU A 121 -12.97 -11.97 2.92
N THR A 122 -13.91 -11.26 3.54
CA THR A 122 -13.98 -11.14 5.01
C THR A 122 -14.19 -12.49 5.71
N LYS A 123 -14.83 -13.45 5.01
CA LYS A 123 -15.16 -14.79 5.52
C LYS A 123 -14.06 -15.83 5.31
N ILE A 124 -13.02 -15.51 4.54
CA ILE A 124 -11.83 -16.35 4.34
C ILE A 124 -10.93 -16.20 5.55
#